data_AF-A0A1X4GJ60-F1
#
_entry.id   AF-A0A1X4GJ60-F1
#
_cell.length_a   1.000
_cell.length_b   1.000
_cell.length_c   1.000
_cell.angle_alpha   90.00
_cell.angle_beta   90.00
_cell.angle_gamma   90.00
#
_symmetry.space_group_name_H-M   'P 1'
#
loop_
_entity.id
_entity.type
_entity.pdbx_description
1 polymer ?
#
loop_
_entity_poly.entity_id
_entity_poly.type
_entity_poly.pdbx_seq_one_letter_code
_entity_poly.pdbx_strand_id
1 'polypeptide(L)'
;MNSYCTPFLNKVLILPITLLSTIIYSHQAIAQTRNRDSKDNIYNPILLKLEGEITDKLTIKDIPTGQGGFARDYQINLNKGDNLVIDASSENFDTIITLLGPNGSTVGENDDGPDGTSNSLLFVRITETGKYIIRVRSFGETGVGSYKLKVTKLLPAK
;
A
#
# COMPACT_ATOMS: atom_id res chain seq x y z
N MET A 1 75.50 -21.40 31.10
CA MET A 1 74.95 -20.75 32.31
C MET A 1 73.62 -20.15 31.87
N ASN A 2 72.44 -20.61 32.31
CA ASN A 2 72.11 -21.34 33.53
C ASN A 2 71.25 -22.60 33.28
N SER A 3 71.40 -23.61 34.14
CA SER A 3 70.36 -24.64 34.41
C SER A 3 69.22 -23.99 35.23
N TYR A 4 67.97 -24.44 35.21
CA TYR A 4 67.39 -25.59 35.94
C TYR A 4 65.86 -25.60 35.61
N CYS A 5 65.03 -26.64 35.79
CA CYS A 5 65.22 -28.02 36.25
C CYS A 5 64.13 -28.96 35.66
N THR A 6 64.14 -30.23 36.05
CA THR A 6 63.01 -31.20 35.95
C THR A 6 62.83 -31.85 37.34
N PRO A 7 61.65 -32.42 37.73
CA PRO A 7 61.26 -33.74 37.20
C PRO A 7 59.74 -34.12 37.27
N PHE A 8 59.42 -35.28 36.68
CA PHE A 8 58.42 -36.30 37.10
C PHE A 8 56.97 -35.90 37.49
N LEU A 9 55.97 -36.47 36.79
CA LEU A 9 55.26 -37.65 37.30
C LEU A 9 54.50 -38.41 36.18
N ASN A 10 54.43 -39.72 36.30
CA ASN A 10 53.86 -40.68 35.35
C ASN A 10 52.39 -41.02 35.69
N LYS A 11 51.50 -41.14 34.68
CA LYS A 11 50.42 -42.15 34.64
C LYS A 11 49.76 -42.26 33.26
N VAL A 12 49.42 -43.49 32.88
CA VAL A 12 48.90 -43.95 31.57
C VAL A 12 47.47 -44.49 31.76
N LEU A 13 46.76 -44.78 30.64
CA LEU A 13 45.47 -45.53 30.54
C LEU A 13 44.21 -44.65 30.84
N ILE A 14 43.02 -44.79 30.22
CA ILE A 14 42.37 -45.91 29.50
C ILE A 14 41.38 -45.41 28.39
N LEU A 15 41.55 -45.91 27.14
CA LEU A 15 40.55 -46.29 26.08
C LEU A 15 39.24 -45.43 25.85
N PRO A 16 38.19 -45.86 25.07
CA PRO A 16 38.01 -45.28 23.73
C PRO A 16 36.59 -44.79 23.36
N ILE A 17 36.49 -44.04 22.25
CA ILE A 17 35.32 -43.83 21.35
C ILE A 17 33.96 -43.51 22.00
N THR A 18 33.45 -42.30 21.73
CA THR A 18 32.00 -42.11 21.50
C THR A 18 31.74 -41.34 20.21
N LEU A 19 30.89 -41.95 19.37
CA LEU A 19 30.41 -41.43 18.10
C LEU A 19 29.40 -40.30 18.36
N LEU A 20 29.65 -39.08 17.89
CA LEU A 20 28.72 -37.96 18.11
C LEU A 20 27.54 -38.05 17.13
N SER A 21 26.48 -38.76 17.51
CA SER A 21 25.25 -38.87 16.74
C SER A 21 24.45 -37.56 16.78
N THR A 22 24.44 -36.80 15.69
CA THR A 22 23.61 -35.59 15.56
C THR A 22 22.15 -35.96 15.33
N ILE A 23 21.31 -35.78 16.34
CA ILE A 23 19.86 -35.91 16.21
C ILE A 23 19.33 -34.69 15.45
N ILE A 24 18.89 -34.89 14.21
CA ILE A 24 18.24 -33.85 13.42
C ILE A 24 16.79 -33.72 13.92
N TYR A 25 16.54 -32.73 14.78
CA TYR A 25 15.18 -32.36 15.18
C TYR A 25 14.46 -31.68 14.01
N SER A 26 13.61 -32.44 13.31
CA SER A 26 12.69 -31.92 12.31
C SER A 26 11.71 -30.94 12.96
N HIS A 27 11.95 -29.64 12.78
CA HIS A 27 10.99 -28.60 13.14
C HIS A 27 9.83 -28.62 12.13
N GLN A 28 8.90 -29.55 12.34
CA GLN A 28 7.58 -29.51 11.72
C GLN A 28 6.88 -28.24 12.20
N ALA A 29 6.90 -27.18 11.39
CA ALA A 29 6.27 -25.91 11.71
C ALA A 29 4.75 -26.05 11.63
N ILE A 30 4.12 -26.46 12.74
CA ILE A 30 2.65 -26.45 12.89
C ILE A 30 2.19 -25.00 13.10
N ALA A 31 2.18 -24.23 12.01
CA ALA A 31 1.58 -22.90 11.99
C ALA A 31 0.05 -23.05 11.96
N GLN A 32 -0.57 -22.77 13.11
CA GLN A 32 -1.99 -22.94 13.36
C GLN A 32 -2.85 -22.18 12.33
N THR A 33 -3.90 -22.83 11.82
CA THR A 33 -4.99 -22.18 11.07
C THR A 33 -5.78 -21.27 12.00
N ARG A 34 -5.31 -20.03 12.19
CA ARG A 34 -6.11 -18.99 12.85
C ARG A 34 -7.29 -18.63 11.95
N ASN A 35 -8.50 -19.03 12.36
CA ASN A 35 -9.72 -18.43 11.86
C ASN A 35 -9.63 -16.91 12.05
N ARG A 36 -9.61 -16.17 10.95
CA ARG A 36 -9.32 -14.74 10.92
C ARG A 36 -10.60 -13.91 11.04
N ASP A 37 -11.49 -14.32 11.95
CA ASP A 37 -12.74 -13.63 12.30
C ASP A 37 -12.48 -12.40 13.19
N SER A 38 -11.59 -11.54 12.71
CA SER A 38 -11.36 -10.16 13.13
C SER A 38 -10.41 -9.56 12.10
N LYS A 39 -11.03 -8.98 11.07
CA LYS A 39 -10.36 -8.23 10.02
C LYS A 39 -9.79 -6.95 10.64
N ASP A 40 -8.49 -6.93 10.91
CA ASP A 40 -7.78 -5.67 11.14
C ASP A 40 -8.11 -4.76 9.95
N ASN A 41 -8.77 -3.64 10.19
CA ASN A 41 -9.23 -2.71 9.14
C ASN A 41 -8.06 -1.85 8.63
N ILE A 42 -7.01 -2.52 8.15
CA ILE A 42 -5.80 -1.96 7.55
C ILE A 42 -6.15 -1.13 6.30
N TYR A 43 -7.26 -1.47 5.64
CA TYR A 43 -7.83 -0.71 4.53
C TYR A 43 -9.26 -0.29 4.84
N ASN A 44 -9.45 1.01 5.06
CA ASN A 44 -10.74 1.65 5.32
C ASN A 44 -10.78 3.02 4.61
N PRO A 45 -11.05 3.07 3.30
CA PRO A 45 -11.05 4.31 2.51
C PRO A 45 -12.13 5.28 2.99
N ILE A 46 -11.84 6.59 2.90
CA ILE A 46 -12.75 7.64 3.37
C ILE A 46 -13.99 7.68 2.46
N LEU A 47 -15.18 7.66 3.05
CA LEU A 47 -16.43 7.74 2.29
C LEU A 47 -16.68 9.19 1.82
N LEU A 48 -16.66 9.41 0.51
CA LEU A 48 -17.07 10.67 -0.09
C LEU A 48 -18.59 10.70 -0.31
N LYS A 49 -19.14 11.92 -0.20
CA LYS A 49 -20.46 12.24 -0.73
C LYS A 49 -20.31 12.71 -2.16
N LEU A 50 -21.31 12.38 -2.99
CA LEU A 50 -21.45 13.00 -4.30
C LEU A 50 -21.84 14.48 -4.11
N GLU A 51 -21.24 15.36 -4.91
CA GLU A 51 -21.21 16.82 -4.72
C GLU A 51 -20.47 17.28 -3.46
N GLY A 52 -19.18 17.59 -3.63
CA GLY A 52 -18.37 18.23 -2.60
C GLY A 52 -16.91 18.39 -3.03
N GLU A 53 -16.23 19.36 -2.42
CA GLU A 53 -14.78 19.47 -2.38
C GLU A 53 -14.30 19.07 -0.99
N ILE A 54 -13.25 18.26 -0.92
CA ILE A 54 -12.48 18.03 0.30
C ILE A 54 -11.09 18.62 0.16
N THR A 55 -10.49 19.04 1.27
CA THR A 55 -9.06 19.30 1.39
C THR A 55 -8.47 18.23 2.29
N ASP A 56 -7.41 17.57 1.85
CA ASP A 56 -6.77 16.50 2.61
C ASP A 56 -5.25 16.45 2.33
N LYS A 57 -4.54 15.47 2.89
CA LYS A 57 -3.09 15.36 2.79
C LYS A 57 -2.65 13.95 2.38
N LEU A 58 -1.77 13.87 1.39
CA LEU A 58 -1.03 12.66 1.03
C LEU A 58 0.25 12.60 1.88
N THR A 59 0.55 11.45 2.47
CA THR A 59 1.62 11.27 3.45
C THR A 59 2.35 9.94 3.27
N ILE A 60 3.56 9.85 3.84
CA ILE A 60 4.37 8.62 3.88
C ILE A 60 3.75 7.47 4.72
N LYS A 61 2.55 7.65 5.27
CA LYS A 61 1.80 6.65 6.03
C LYS A 61 0.58 6.13 5.27
N ASP A 62 0.26 6.71 4.11
CA ASP A 62 -0.80 6.23 3.24
C ASP A 62 -0.32 5.00 2.44
N ILE A 63 -1.12 4.53 1.47
CA ILE A 63 -0.96 3.22 0.84
C ILE A 63 0.32 3.22 -0.02
N PRO A 64 1.36 2.41 0.27
CA PRO A 64 2.53 2.33 -0.59
C PRO A 64 2.13 1.73 -1.95
N THR A 65 2.49 2.38 -3.05
CA THR A 65 2.08 1.96 -4.40
C THR A 65 2.88 0.77 -4.93
N GLY A 66 4.08 0.55 -4.38
CA GLY A 66 5.08 -0.40 -4.87
C GLY A 66 6.09 0.20 -5.84
N GLN A 67 5.95 1.49 -6.20
CA GLN A 67 6.89 2.25 -7.05
C GLN A 67 7.42 3.47 -6.27
N GLY A 68 7.85 3.24 -5.02
CA GLY A 68 8.32 4.27 -4.08
C GLY A 68 7.22 5.17 -3.48
N GLY A 69 6.21 5.53 -4.27
CA GLY A 69 5.16 6.49 -3.92
C GLY A 69 4.07 5.99 -2.98
N PHE A 70 3.19 6.93 -2.63
CA PHE A 70 2.03 6.72 -1.77
C PHE A 70 0.74 7.09 -2.50
N ALA A 71 -0.36 6.42 -2.13
CA ALA A 71 -1.69 6.62 -2.67
C ALA A 71 -2.72 6.70 -1.55
N ARG A 72 -3.78 7.47 -1.77
CA ARG A 72 -4.86 7.66 -0.80
C ARG A 72 -6.21 7.42 -1.47
N ASP A 73 -6.96 6.50 -0.86
CA ASP A 73 -8.18 5.95 -1.43
C ASP A 73 -9.44 6.47 -0.74
N TYR A 74 -10.42 6.80 -1.58
CA TYR A 74 -11.72 7.31 -1.20
C TYR A 74 -12.81 6.42 -1.79
N GLN A 75 -13.77 6.00 -0.98
CA GLN A 75 -14.91 5.23 -1.45
C GLN A 75 -16.06 6.16 -1.86
N ILE A 76 -16.68 5.87 -3.00
CA ILE A 76 -17.90 6.54 -3.44
C ILE A 76 -18.90 5.51 -4.00
N ASN A 77 -20.19 5.71 -3.73
CA ASN A 77 -21.26 4.90 -4.31
C ASN A 77 -21.79 5.58 -5.56
N LEU A 78 -21.75 4.91 -6.70
CA LEU A 78 -22.12 5.46 -8.01
C LEU A 78 -23.13 4.57 -8.72
N ASN A 79 -23.94 5.16 -9.59
CA ASN A 79 -24.98 4.47 -10.33
C ASN A 79 -24.65 4.40 -11.83
N LYS A 80 -25.07 3.30 -12.46
CA LYS A 80 -25.07 3.17 -13.92
C LYS A 80 -25.77 4.38 -14.57
N GLY A 81 -25.08 5.02 -15.50
CA GLY A 81 -25.55 6.21 -16.21
C GLY A 81 -25.09 7.54 -15.63
N ASP A 82 -24.47 7.55 -14.43
CA ASP A 82 -23.81 8.74 -13.90
C ASP A 82 -22.66 9.16 -14.84
N ASN A 83 -22.58 10.45 -15.16
CA ASN A 83 -21.40 11.04 -15.81
C ASN A 83 -20.76 11.96 -14.78
N LEU A 84 -19.45 11.84 -14.56
CA LEU A 84 -18.76 12.55 -13.48
C LEU A 84 -17.56 13.33 -14.01
N VAL A 85 -17.23 14.38 -13.29
CA VAL A 85 -15.91 15.03 -13.28
C VAL A 85 -15.29 14.78 -11.92
N ILE A 86 -14.05 14.31 -11.90
CA ILE A 86 -13.22 14.17 -10.71
C ILE A 86 -12.01 15.09 -10.92
N ASP A 87 -11.83 16.04 -10.01
CA ASP A 87 -10.80 17.08 -10.05
C ASP A 87 -9.90 16.92 -8.83
N ALA A 88 -8.58 16.90 -9.04
CA ALA A 88 -7.60 16.84 -7.96
C ALA A 88 -6.48 17.84 -8.21
N SER A 89 -6.28 18.74 -7.24
CA SER A 89 -5.31 19.83 -7.36
C SER A 89 -4.38 19.95 -6.15
N SER A 90 -3.10 20.26 -6.39
CA SER A 90 -2.08 20.39 -5.33
C SER A 90 -0.95 21.35 -5.73
N GLU A 91 -0.56 22.20 -4.78
CA GLU A 91 0.65 23.04 -4.85
C GLU A 91 1.90 22.29 -4.33
N ASN A 92 1.81 20.98 -4.06
CA ASN A 92 2.88 20.21 -3.42
C ASN A 92 3.35 19.01 -4.24
N PHE A 93 2.55 18.50 -5.17
CA PHE A 93 2.90 17.40 -6.04
C PHE A 93 1.98 17.39 -7.26
N ASP A 94 2.53 16.99 -8.41
CA ASP A 94 1.76 16.71 -9.62
C ASP A 94 0.78 15.55 -9.34
N THR A 95 -0.53 15.78 -9.50
CA THR A 95 -1.55 14.82 -9.08
C THR A 95 -1.76 13.73 -10.13
N ILE A 96 -2.29 12.58 -9.69
CA ILE A 96 -2.86 11.56 -10.57
C ILE A 96 -4.14 11.03 -9.92
N ILE A 97 -5.23 10.99 -10.69
CA ILE A 97 -6.50 10.36 -10.30
C ILE A 97 -6.64 9.02 -11.01
N THR A 98 -6.85 7.94 -10.26
CA THR A 98 -7.35 6.67 -10.78
C THR A 98 -8.77 6.41 -10.24
N LEU A 99 -9.73 6.10 -11.11
CA LEU A 99 -11.03 5.54 -10.70
C LEU A 99 -10.99 4.02 -10.86
N LEU A 100 -11.19 3.29 -9.76
CA LEU A 100 -11.30 1.83 -9.74
C LEU A 100 -12.76 1.40 -9.58
N GLY A 101 -13.18 0.41 -10.37
CA GLY A 101 -14.52 -0.17 -10.36
C GLY A 101 -14.78 -1.13 -9.20
N PRO A 102 -16.02 -1.64 -9.05
CA PRO A 102 -16.40 -2.52 -7.93
C PRO A 102 -15.65 -3.86 -7.86
N ASN A 103 -15.05 -4.28 -8.97
CA ASN A 103 -14.18 -5.46 -9.12
C ASN A 103 -12.67 -5.13 -8.96
N GLY A 104 -12.30 -3.86 -8.75
CA GLY A 104 -10.93 -3.39 -8.67
C GLY A 104 -10.25 -3.04 -10.01
N SER A 105 -10.93 -3.16 -11.16
CA SER A 105 -10.34 -2.75 -12.46
C SER A 105 -10.33 -1.23 -12.63
N THR A 106 -9.29 -0.68 -13.24
CA THR A 106 -9.25 0.73 -13.63
C THR A 106 -10.35 1.05 -14.65
N VAL A 107 -11.19 2.03 -14.33
CA VAL A 107 -12.27 2.58 -15.16
C VAL A 107 -11.77 3.79 -15.94
N GLY A 108 -10.85 4.56 -15.35
CA GLY A 108 -10.15 5.67 -15.98
C GLY A 108 -9.00 6.13 -15.08
N GLU A 109 -7.97 6.69 -15.70
CA GLU A 109 -6.85 7.36 -15.03
C GLU A 109 -6.53 8.63 -15.82
N ASN A 110 -6.16 9.70 -15.12
CA ASN A 110 -5.62 10.91 -15.74
C ASN A 110 -4.69 11.64 -14.75
N ASP A 111 -3.64 12.25 -15.27
CA ASP A 111 -2.63 13.03 -14.56
C ASP A 111 -2.74 14.54 -14.84
N ASP A 112 -3.02 14.94 -16.08
CA ASP A 112 -3.04 16.35 -16.49
C ASP A 112 -4.44 17.02 -16.52
N GLY A 113 -4.42 18.36 -16.52
CA GLY A 113 -5.60 19.23 -16.69
C GLY A 113 -5.63 19.95 -18.04
N PRO A 114 -6.81 20.37 -18.54
CA PRO A 114 -6.91 21.12 -19.80
C PRO A 114 -6.38 22.56 -19.72
N ASP A 115 -5.98 23.02 -18.54
CA ASP A 115 -5.40 24.34 -18.27
C ASP A 115 -3.87 24.37 -18.39
N GLY A 116 -3.22 23.22 -18.63
CA GLY A 116 -1.76 23.10 -18.71
C GLY A 116 -1.05 23.09 -17.36
N THR A 117 -1.79 22.86 -16.27
CA THR A 117 -1.23 22.56 -14.94
C THR A 117 -1.08 21.06 -14.73
N SER A 118 -0.30 20.66 -13.72
CA SER A 118 -0.19 19.27 -13.26
C SER A 118 -1.31 18.85 -12.29
N ASN A 119 -2.46 19.52 -12.36
CA ASN A 119 -3.68 19.14 -11.65
C ASN A 119 -4.54 18.23 -12.55
N SER A 120 -4.88 17.03 -12.08
CA SER A 120 -5.64 16.06 -12.86
C SER A 120 -7.14 16.37 -12.96
N LEU A 121 -7.70 16.21 -14.17
CA LEU A 121 -9.14 16.31 -14.41
C LEU A 121 -9.69 15.09 -15.16
N LEU A 122 -10.37 14.18 -14.45
CA LEU A 122 -10.87 12.92 -15.02
C LEU A 122 -12.39 12.97 -15.29
N PHE A 123 -12.78 12.82 -16.55
CA PHE A 123 -14.16 12.66 -16.99
C PHE A 123 -14.51 11.18 -17.15
N VAL A 124 -15.59 10.70 -16.54
CA VAL A 124 -16.04 9.29 -16.66
C VAL A 124 -17.53 9.16 -16.90
N ARG A 125 -17.91 8.03 -17.52
CA ARG A 125 -19.29 7.54 -17.56
C ARG A 125 -19.37 6.20 -16.86
N ILE A 126 -20.25 6.10 -15.87
CA ILE A 126 -20.40 4.92 -15.03
C ILE A 126 -21.30 3.89 -15.74
N THR A 127 -20.79 2.69 -15.96
CA THR A 127 -21.47 1.61 -16.70
C THR A 127 -22.23 0.64 -15.80
N GLU A 128 -21.88 0.57 -14.51
CA GLU A 128 -22.40 -0.36 -13.51
C GLU A 128 -22.68 0.37 -12.19
N THR A 129 -23.74 -0.02 -11.47
CA THR A 129 -24.01 0.53 -10.13
C THR A 129 -23.17 -0.20 -9.10
N GLY A 130 -22.45 0.51 -8.23
CA GLY A 130 -21.64 -0.12 -7.20
C GLY A 130 -20.79 0.83 -6.36
N LYS A 131 -19.87 0.21 -5.61
CA LYS A 131 -18.82 0.90 -4.84
C LYS A 131 -17.60 1.10 -5.73
N TYR A 132 -17.17 2.34 -5.86
CA TYR A 132 -15.96 2.71 -6.59
C TYR A 132 -14.92 3.27 -5.63
N ILE A 133 -13.65 3.16 -6.00
CA ILE A 133 -12.55 3.82 -5.29
C ILE A 133 -11.97 4.90 -6.18
N ILE A 134 -11.95 6.14 -5.68
CA ILE A 134 -11.13 7.21 -6.25
C ILE A 134 -9.80 7.16 -5.51
N ARG A 135 -8.72 6.94 -6.25
CA ARG A 135 -7.35 6.94 -5.75
C ARG A 135 -6.67 8.22 -6.19
N VAL A 136 -6.07 8.95 -5.25
CA VAL A 136 -5.16 10.07 -5.53
C VAL A 136 -3.75 9.66 -5.15
N ARG A 137 -2.80 9.87 -6.05
CA ARG A 137 -1.36 9.67 -5.84
C ARG A 137 -0.59 10.85 -6.46
N SER A 138 0.72 10.91 -6.21
CA SER A 138 1.62 11.78 -6.97
C SER A 138 2.08 11.13 -8.27
N PHE A 139 2.42 11.96 -9.25
CA PHE A 139 3.34 11.59 -10.31
C PHE A 139 4.76 11.43 -9.72
N GLY A 140 5.48 10.37 -10.12
CA GLY A 140 6.76 10.01 -9.51
C GLY A 140 6.66 9.38 -8.11
N GLU A 141 7.82 9.19 -7.48
CA GLU A 141 7.98 8.25 -6.35
C GLU A 141 7.85 8.86 -4.95
N THR A 142 7.79 10.20 -4.79
CA THR A 142 7.93 10.84 -3.47
C THR A 142 7.00 12.02 -3.18
N GLY A 143 6.09 12.36 -4.09
CA GLY A 143 5.18 13.50 -3.91
C GLY A 143 4.23 13.29 -2.72
N VAL A 144 4.28 14.19 -1.75
CA VAL A 144 3.43 14.20 -0.54
C VAL A 144 3.11 15.64 -0.17
N GLY A 145 1.92 15.90 0.34
CA GLY A 145 1.48 17.27 0.60
C GLY A 145 -0.03 17.42 0.69
N SER A 146 -0.48 18.65 0.87
CA SER A 146 -1.89 19.01 0.87
C SER A 146 -2.44 19.01 -0.56
N TYR A 147 -3.67 18.57 -0.73
CA TYR A 147 -4.37 18.61 -2.01
C TYR A 147 -5.87 18.79 -1.80
N LYS A 148 -6.56 19.14 -2.87
CA LYS A 148 -8.01 19.16 -2.96
C LYS A 148 -8.48 18.01 -3.84
N LEU A 149 -9.62 17.43 -3.51
CA LEU A 149 -10.32 16.47 -4.34
C LEU A 149 -11.79 16.86 -4.40
N LYS A 150 -12.33 16.97 -5.61
CA LYS A 150 -13.71 17.35 -5.86
C LYS A 150 -14.37 16.35 -6.82
N VAL A 151 -15.60 15.99 -6.53
CA VAL A 151 -16.42 15.12 -7.40
C VAL A 151 -17.73 15.83 -7.72
N THR A 152 -18.00 15.97 -9.02
CA THR A 152 -19.22 16.60 -9.54
C THR A 152 -19.89 15.69 -10.55
N LYS A 153 -21.16 15.39 -10.34
CA LYS A 153 -22.02 14.68 -11.29
C LYS A 153 -22.57 15.66 -12.32
N LEU A 154 -22.25 15.39 -13.58
CA LEU A 154 -22.78 16.14 -14.70
C LEU A 154 -24.24 15.77 -14.94
N LEU A 155 -25.09 16.79 -14.96
CA LEU A 155 -26.46 16.67 -15.44
C LEU A 155 -26.46 16.62 -16.98
N PRO A 156 -27.38 15.88 -17.62
CA PRO A 156 -27.56 15.94 -19.06
C PRO A 156 -27.84 17.38 -19.52
N ALA A 157 -27.29 17.77 -20.67
CA ALA A 157 -27.73 18.97 -21.36
C ALA A 157 -29.23 18.86 -21.70
N LYS A 158 -29.94 19.98 -21.57
CA LYS A 158 -31.40 20.09 -21.79
C LYS A 158 -31.70 20.58 -23.20
#